data_AF-A0A7C2ZQV5-F1
#
_entry.id   AF-A0A7C2ZQV5-F1
#
_cell.length_a   1.000
_cell.length_b   1.000
_cell.length_c   1.000
_cell.angle_alpha   90.00
_cell.angle_beta   90.00
_cell.angle_gamma   90.00
#
_symmetry.space_group_name_H-M   'P 1'
#
loop_
_entity.id
_entity.type
_entity.pdbx_description
1 polymer ?
#
loop_
_entity_poly.entity_id
_entity_poly.type
_entity_poly.pdbx_seq_one_letter_code
_entity_poly.pdbx_strand_id
1 'polypeptide(L)' 'MITCDLKGKGITDPGVLKVMGRIRRQDFVLESYQSQAYADGPLPIGMGQTISQPYIVALMTQELR' A
#
# COMPACT_ATOMS: atom_id res chain seq x y z
N MET A 1 -1.15 -4.29 10.86
CA MET A 1 -2.26 -3.35 10.62
C MET A 1 -2.74 -3.45 9.17
N ILE A 2 -1.93 -3.08 8.16
CA ILE A 2 -2.31 -3.16 6.74
C ILE A 2 -2.98 -4.48 6.32
N THR A 3 -2.42 -5.64 6.66
CA THR A 3 -2.94 -6.93 6.16
C THR A 3 -4.32 -7.31 6.70
N CYS A 4 -4.67 -6.88 7.91
CA CYS A 4 -6.02 -7.09 8.45
C CYS A 4 -7.04 -6.23 7.69
N ASP A 5 -6.67 -4.98 7.40
CA ASP A 5 -7.52 -4.03 6.69
C ASP A 5 -7.73 -4.43 5.23
N LEU A 6 -6.68 -4.89 4.54
CA LEU A 6 -6.77 -5.33 3.15
C LEU A 6 -7.66 -6.56 2.96
N LYS A 7 -7.57 -7.55 3.86
CA LYS A 7 -8.46 -8.73 3.82
C LYS A 7 -9.93 -8.32 3.97
N GLY A 8 -10.22 -7.43 4.91
CA GLY A 8 -11.59 -6.90 5.11
C GLY A 8 -12.13 -6.13 3.91
N LYS A 9 -11.25 -5.64 3.03
CA LYS A 9 -11.59 -4.90 1.80
C LYS A 9 -11.59 -5.78 0.54
N GLY A 10 -11.56 -7.11 0.67
CA GLY A 10 -11.70 -8.02 -0.47
C GLY A 10 -10.39 -8.38 -1.18
N ILE A 11 -9.23 -8.07 -0.61
CA ILE A 11 -7.95 -8.60 -1.11
C ILE A 11 -7.80 -10.04 -0.62
N THR A 12 -7.88 -11.00 -1.56
CA THR A 12 -7.92 -12.44 -1.24
C THR A 12 -6.69 -13.20 -1.70
N ASP A 13 -5.88 -12.63 -2.61
CA ASP A 13 -4.67 -13.28 -3.09
C ASP A 13 -3.60 -13.42 -1.97
N PRO A 14 -3.25 -14.66 -1.57
CA PRO A 14 -2.29 -14.88 -0.48
C PRO A 14 -0.88 -14.39 -0.82
N GLY A 15 -0.50 -14.37 -2.11
CA GLY A 15 0.77 -13.84 -2.58
C GLY A 15 0.85 -12.32 -2.41
N VAL A 16 -0.21 -11.61 -2.81
CA VAL A 16 -0.32 -10.15 -2.63
C VAL A 16 -0.31 -9.80 -1.15
N LEU A 17 -1.13 -10.46 -0.33
CA LEU A 17 -1.18 -10.20 1.12
C LEU A 17 0.18 -10.41 1.80
N LYS A 18 0.93 -11.44 1.40
CA LYS A 18 2.28 -11.71 1.91
C LYS A 18 3.26 -10.60 1.53
N VAL A 19 3.24 -10.14 0.28
CA VAL A 19 4.14 -9.07 -0.19
C VAL A 19 3.80 -7.73 0.47
N MET A 20 2.52 -7.37 0.52
CA MET A 20 2.03 -6.14 1.16
C MET A 20 2.36 -6.08 2.66
N GLY A 21 2.47 -7.22 3.33
CA GLY A 21 2.91 -7.30 4.74
C GLY A 21 4.44 -7.30 4.94
N ARG A 22 5.22 -7.56 3.89
CA ARG A 22 6.69 -7.68 3.96
C ARG A 22 7.42 -6.42 3.49
N ILE A 23 6.94 -5.79 2.42
CA ILE A 23 7.60 -4.61 1.85
C ILE A 23 7.32 -3.39 2.73
N ARG A 24 8.40 -2.71 3.14
CA ARG A 24 8.33 -1.50 3.97
C ARG A 24 7.97 -0.31 3.10
N ARG A 25 6.68 0.05 3.09
CA ARG A 25 6.18 1.20 2.33
C ARG A 25 6.83 2.53 2.72
N GLN A 26 7.26 2.66 3.98
CA GLN A 26 7.96 3.85 4.49
C GLN A 26 9.28 4.16 3.76
N ASP A 27 9.89 3.16 3.11
CA ASP A 27 11.14 3.34 2.36
C ASP A 27 10.89 4.03 1.00
N PHE A 28 9.61 4.25 0.62
CA PHE A 28 9.17 4.82 -0.66
C PHE A 28 8.36 6.12 -0.49
N VAL A 29 8.34 6.72 0.71
CA VAL A 29 7.67 8.00 0.98
C VAL A 29 8.68 9.04 1.43
N LEU A 30 8.34 10.32 1.29
CA LEU A 30 9.17 11.40 1.84
C LEU A 30 9.20 11.32 3.38
N GLU A 31 10.30 11.81 3.96
CA GLU A 31 10.51 11.75 5.42
C GLU A 31 9.38 12.40 6.23
N SER A 32 8.81 13.50 5.73
CA SER A 32 7.65 14.19 6.31
C SER A 32 6.38 13.34 6.38
N TYR A 33 6.28 12.26 5.59
CA TYR A 33 5.12 11.37 5.53
C TYR A 33 5.36 9.99 6.15
N GLN A 34 6.52 9.71 6.76
CA GLN A 34 6.81 8.39 7.33
C GLN A 34 5.78 7.94 8.38
N SER A 35 5.26 8.85 9.21
CA SER A 35 4.22 8.54 10.20
C SER A 35 2.88 8.14 9.57
N GLN A 36 2.67 8.52 8.31
CA GLN A 36 1.45 8.22 7.53
C GLN A 36 1.69 7.10 6.52
N ALA A 37 2.89 6.51 6.46
CA ALA A 37 3.30 5.58 5.39
C ALA A 37 2.33 4.41 5.19
N TYR A 38 1.65 3.98 6.26
CA TYR A 38 0.72 2.85 6.25
C TYR A 38 -0.76 3.25 6.29
N ALA A 39 -1.06 4.55 6.24
CA ALA A 39 -2.43 5.03 6.08
C ALA A 39 -2.98 4.62 4.71
N ASP A 40 -4.29 4.33 4.65
CA ASP A 40 -4.95 3.96 3.39
C ASP A 40 -5.32 5.20 2.57
N GLY A 41 -4.31 5.94 2.16
CA GLY A 41 -4.43 7.13 1.32
C GLY A 41 -3.18 7.35 0.46
N PRO A 42 -3.30 8.15 -0.61
CA PRO A 42 -2.15 8.54 -1.42
C PRO A 42 -1.25 9.50 -0.63
N LEU A 43 0.07 9.42 -0.88
CA LEU A 43 1.05 10.34 -0.28
C LEU A 43 1.88 11.01 -1.38
N PRO A 44 2.20 12.31 -1.26
CA PRO A 44 3.11 12.97 -2.20
C PRO A 44 4.52 12.39 -2.15
N ILE A 45 5.14 12.22 -3.32
CA ILE A 45 6.52 11.73 -3.48
C ILE A 45 7.42 12.72 -4.24
N GLY A 46 6.95 13.95 -4.43
CA GLY A 46 7.65 14.99 -5.18
C GLY A 46 7.24 15.06 -6.65
N MET A 47 7.69 16.11 -7.35
CA MET A 47 7.41 16.33 -8.78
C MET A 47 5.92 16.27 -9.17
N GLY A 48 5.04 16.71 -8.27
CA GLY A 48 3.59 16.64 -8.47
C GLY A 48 3.01 15.21 -8.51
N GLN A 49 3.77 14.20 -8.10
CA GLN A 49 3.37 12.80 -8.11
C GLN A 49 2.95 12.32 -6.71
N THR A 50 2.15 11.25 -6.70
CA THR A 50 1.77 10.55 -5.47
C THR A 50 2.06 9.06 -5.58
N ILE A 51 2.38 8.42 -4.45
CA ILE A 51 2.33 6.97 -4.33
C ILE A 51 0.90 6.56 -3.98
N SER A 52 0.32 5.65 -4.77
CA SER A 52 -1.06 5.17 -4.59
C SER A 52 -1.28 4.52 -3.23
N GLN A 53 -2.48 4.61 -2.66
CA GLN A 53 -2.82 3.99 -1.38
C GLN A 53 -2.58 2.47 -1.37
N PRO A 54 -2.24 1.86 -0.21
CA PRO A 54 -2.02 0.42 -0.08
C PRO A 54 -3.14 -0.44 -0.68
N TYR A 55 -4.42 -0.07 -0.49
CA TYR A 55 -5.54 -0.84 -1.04
C TYR A 55 -5.53 -0.88 -2.57
N ILE A 56 -5.33 0.25 -3.26
CA ILE A 56 -5.36 0.30 -4.72
C ILE A 56 -4.22 -0.51 -5.32
N VAL A 57 -3.02 -0.45 -4.72
CA VAL A 57 -1.87 -1.28 -5.17
C VAL A 57 -2.19 -2.77 -5.00
N ALA A 58 -2.76 -3.17 -3.86
CA ALA A 58 -3.14 -4.56 -3.62
C ALA A 58 -4.23 -5.04 -4.59
N LEU A 59 -5.26 -4.22 -4.83
CA LEU A 59 -6.34 -4.49 -5.78
C LEU A 59 -5.78 -4.67 -7.19
N MET A 60 -5.08 -3.67 -7.71
CA MET A 60 -4.50 -3.74 -9.07
C MET A 60 -3.62 -4.97 -9.25
N THR A 61 -2.83 -5.34 -8.23
CA THR A 61 -1.92 -6.49 -8.32
C THR A 61 -2.65 -7.83 -8.35
N GLN A 62 -3.71 -8.02 -7.55
CA GLN A 62 -4.45 -9.29 -7.56
C GLN A 62 -5.25 -9.50 -8.86
N GLU A 63 -5.69 -8.42 -9.52
CA GLU A 63 -6.45 -8.48 -10.79
C GLU A 63 -5.59 -8.83 -12.01
N LEU A 64 -4.26 -8.93 -11.88
CA LEU A 64 -3.36 -9.32 -12.99
C LEU A 64 -3.35 -10.83 -13.27
N ARG A 65 -4.24 -11.60 -12.62
CA ARG A 65 -4.33 -13.05 -12.73
C ARG A 65 -5.41 -13.49 -13.70
#